data_AF-A0A8T3YML1-F1
#
_entry.id   AF-A0A8T3YML1-F1
#
_cell.length_a   1.000
_cell.length_b   1.000
_cell.length_c   1.000
_cell.angle_alpha   90.00
_cell.angle_beta   90.00
_cell.angle_gamma   90.00
#
_symmetry.space_group_name_H-M   'P 1'
#
loop_
_entity.id
_entity.type
_entity.pdbx_description
1 polymer ?
#
loop_
_entity_poly.entity_id
_entity_poly.type
_entity_poly.pdbx_seq_one_letter_code
_entity_poly.pdbx_strand_id
1 'polypeptide(L)'
;MAIYRFPHVTGEYFLDEHLRPAKPTSDAQDLPISLIPQALIPCKDPKFFKTFHEELLKKVRSDVKNATKRDQLIIQLISHIDELDKTLNNLSKRLREWAAYYTPEQERGYSDHLEFAKALLAEPREAFLKKARRAVSMGIDLSKTDHETLKSAALMVINLYTYRQLQEEALKLVMEDLAPNTTALAGYRIGAKLIAHAGSLQRFAKLPASTIQLLGAEKALFRHIRTGAKSPKHGLLIQHPIVALSKDKGRAARVLADKIAIAARVDYFKGSFCGDRLKREVEEKVGR
;
A
#
# COMPACT_ATOMS: atom_id res chain seq x y z
N MET A 1 -13.86 0.29 55.35
CA MET A 1 -14.74 -0.02 54.21
C MET A 1 -13.84 -0.51 53.10
N ALA A 2 -13.89 -1.80 52.79
CA ALA A 2 -13.20 -2.36 51.64
C ALA A 2 -13.81 -1.78 50.37
N ILE A 3 -12.99 -1.10 49.57
CA ILE A 3 -13.37 -0.59 48.26
C ILE A 3 -12.81 -1.56 47.24
N TYR A 4 -13.65 -2.03 46.34
CA TYR A 4 -13.26 -2.95 45.29
C TYR A 4 -13.04 -2.23 43.97
N ARG A 5 -11.95 -2.55 43.28
CA ARG A 5 -11.65 -2.12 41.93
C ARG A 5 -12.17 -3.17 40.94
N PHE A 6 -13.05 -2.74 40.05
CA PHE A 6 -13.58 -3.55 38.96
C PHE A 6 -13.10 -2.99 37.62
N PRO A 7 -12.05 -3.58 37.01
CA PRO A 7 -11.60 -3.19 35.69
C PRO A 7 -12.61 -3.69 34.65
N HIS A 8 -13.31 -2.76 34.01
CA HIS A 8 -14.30 -3.05 32.98
C HIS A 8 -13.87 -2.43 31.64
N VAL A 9 -14.44 -2.91 30.53
CA VAL A 9 -14.14 -2.45 29.16
C VAL A 9 -14.33 -0.93 28.99
N THR A 10 -15.20 -0.32 29.79
CA THR A 10 -15.48 1.13 29.80
C THR A 10 -14.55 1.95 30.70
N GLY A 11 -13.86 1.34 31.66
CA GLY A 11 -13.02 2.04 32.63
C GLY A 11 -12.91 1.29 33.96
N GLU A 12 -12.33 1.93 34.96
CA GLU A 12 -12.22 1.37 36.32
C GLU A 12 -13.39 1.84 37.17
N TYR A 13 -14.18 0.89 37.65
CA TYR A 13 -15.28 1.16 38.57
C TYR A 13 -14.82 0.84 39.98
N PHE A 14 -15.14 1.72 40.93
CA PHE A 14 -14.89 1.50 42.34
C PHE A 14 -16.23 1.17 43.01
N LEU A 15 -16.27 0.05 43.72
CA LEU A 15 -17.48 -0.47 44.35
C LEU A 15 -17.27 -0.58 45.86
N ASP A 16 -18.29 -0.28 46.65
CA ASP A 16 -18.26 -0.54 48.10
C ASP A 16 -18.51 -2.03 48.43
N GLU A 17 -18.48 -2.37 49.72
CA GLU A 17 -18.76 -3.73 50.23
C GLU A 17 -20.16 -4.26 49.83
N HIS A 18 -21.06 -3.38 49.39
CA HIS A 18 -22.42 -3.68 48.93
C HIS A 18 -22.59 -3.54 47.42
N LEU A 19 -21.48 -3.46 46.65
CA LEU A 19 -21.44 -3.34 45.19
C LEU A 19 -22.09 -2.06 44.64
N ARG A 20 -22.11 -0.97 45.42
CA ARG A 20 -22.58 0.35 45.00
C ARG A 20 -21.40 1.22 44.53
N PRO A 21 -21.64 2.18 43.61
CA PRO A 21 -20.58 3.07 43.14
C PRO A 21 -19.93 3.86 44.28
N ALA A 22 -18.60 3.75 44.42
CA ALA A 22 -17.78 4.42 45.41
C ALA A 22 -16.77 5.38 44.75
N LYS A 23 -16.18 6.29 45.54
CA LYS A 23 -15.14 7.21 45.04
C LYS A 23 -13.83 6.46 44.79
N PRO A 24 -13.05 6.85 43.75
CA PRO A 24 -11.75 6.27 43.48
C PRO A 24 -10.81 6.49 44.67
N THR A 25 -10.24 5.41 45.19
CA THR A 25 -9.37 5.41 46.39
C THR A 25 -8.14 4.54 46.11
N SER A 26 -6.96 4.96 46.57
CA SER A 26 -5.68 4.27 46.34
C SER A 26 -5.61 2.86 46.96
N ASP A 27 -6.41 2.61 47.99
CA ASP A 27 -6.38 1.38 48.80
C ASP A 27 -7.43 0.34 48.33
N ALA A 28 -7.86 0.42 47.08
CA ALA A 28 -8.90 -0.46 46.54
C ALA A 28 -8.34 -1.85 46.20
N GLN A 29 -9.00 -2.91 46.68
CA GLN A 29 -8.66 -4.30 46.38
C GLN A 29 -9.35 -4.76 45.09
N ASP A 30 -8.74 -5.65 44.30
CA ASP A 30 -9.41 -6.15 43.09
C ASP A 30 -10.67 -6.94 43.44
N LEU A 31 -11.75 -6.72 42.68
CA LEU A 31 -13.04 -7.38 42.91
C LEU A 31 -12.87 -8.91 42.78
N PRO A 32 -13.27 -9.71 43.79
CA PRO A 32 -13.23 -11.17 43.72
C PRO A 32 -14.02 -11.70 42.52
N ILE A 33 -13.47 -12.72 41.83
CA ILE A 33 -14.06 -13.32 40.61
C ILE A 33 -15.50 -13.78 40.83
N SER A 34 -15.83 -14.23 42.05
CA SER A 34 -17.17 -14.68 42.44
C SER A 34 -18.23 -13.56 42.51
N LEU A 35 -17.82 -12.30 42.67
CA LEU A 35 -18.72 -11.14 42.80
C LEU A 35 -18.93 -10.39 41.48
N ILE A 36 -18.17 -10.72 40.43
CA ILE A 36 -18.31 -10.14 39.07
C ILE A 36 -19.75 -10.27 38.53
N PRO A 37 -20.45 -11.42 38.65
CA PRO A 37 -21.82 -11.54 38.14
C PRO A 37 -22.80 -10.60 38.85
N GLN A 38 -22.56 -10.29 40.13
CA GLN A 38 -23.40 -9.39 40.92
C GLN A 38 -23.11 -7.92 40.62
N ALA A 39 -21.84 -7.57 40.38
CA ALA A 39 -21.43 -6.24 39.93
C ALA A 39 -21.96 -5.85 38.54
N LEU A 40 -22.36 -6.84 37.72
CA LEU A 40 -22.96 -6.64 36.40
C LEU A 40 -24.49 -6.57 36.42
N ILE A 41 -25.15 -6.76 37.57
CA ILE A 41 -26.62 -6.63 37.70
C ILE A 41 -27.10 -5.21 37.35
N PRO A 42 -26.42 -4.12 37.76
CA PRO A 42 -26.78 -2.76 37.33
C PRO A 42 -26.70 -2.55 35.81
N CYS A 43 -25.89 -3.35 35.10
CA CYS A 43 -25.83 -3.32 33.63
C CYS A 43 -27.13 -3.82 32.96
N LYS A 44 -28.02 -4.50 33.69
CA LYS A 44 -29.34 -4.91 33.21
C LYS A 44 -30.41 -3.83 33.36
N ASP A 45 -30.15 -2.76 34.10
CA ASP A 45 -31.10 -1.65 34.21
C ASP A 45 -31.21 -0.90 32.88
N PRO A 46 -32.43 -0.70 32.33
CA PRO A 46 -32.61 -0.07 31.01
C PRO A 46 -31.98 1.32 30.90
N LYS A 47 -32.01 2.09 32.00
CA LYS A 47 -31.43 3.44 32.07
C LYS A 47 -29.90 3.39 32.06
N PHE A 48 -29.31 2.51 32.88
CA PHE A 48 -27.86 2.36 32.97
C PHE A 48 -27.29 1.77 31.68
N PHE A 49 -27.95 0.77 31.08
CA PHE A 49 -27.53 0.17 29.82
C PHE A 49 -27.46 1.19 28.68
N LYS A 50 -28.40 2.16 28.63
CA LYS A 50 -28.38 3.22 27.62
C LYS A 50 -27.13 4.11 27.76
N THR A 51 -26.85 4.61 28.96
CA THR A 51 -25.64 5.41 29.23
C THR A 51 -24.35 4.62 28.99
N PHE A 52 -24.32 3.37 29.43
CA PHE A 52 -23.18 2.47 29.24
C PHE A 52 -22.92 2.19 27.75
N HIS A 53 -23.97 1.94 26.98
CA HIS A 53 -23.87 1.76 25.53
C HIS A 53 -23.34 3.02 24.84
N GLU A 54 -23.82 4.20 25.23
CA GLU A 54 -23.33 5.48 24.70
C GLU A 54 -21.84 5.71 25.02
N GLU A 55 -21.39 5.39 26.23
CA GLU A 55 -19.97 5.49 26.62
C GLU A 55 -19.09 4.47 25.88
N LEU A 56 -19.54 3.22 25.75
CA LEU A 56 -18.87 2.21 24.92
C LEU A 56 -18.74 2.66 23.47
N LEU A 57 -19.83 3.18 22.89
CA LEU A 57 -19.80 3.69 21.52
C LEU A 57 -18.81 4.85 21.38
N LYS A 58 -18.73 5.76 22.35
CA LYS A 58 -17.73 6.85 22.35
C LYS A 58 -16.31 6.29 22.41
N LYS A 59 -16.05 5.32 23.29
CA LYS A 59 -14.73 4.68 23.42
C LYS A 59 -14.33 3.94 22.14
N VAL A 60 -15.21 3.09 21.61
CA VAL A 60 -14.98 2.37 20.35
C VAL A 60 -14.78 3.34 19.19
N ARG A 61 -15.56 4.42 19.09
CA ARG A 61 -15.35 5.46 18.06
C ARG A 61 -13.97 6.10 18.18
N SER A 62 -13.53 6.40 19.40
CA SER A 62 -12.18 6.93 19.65
C SER A 62 -11.10 5.93 19.25
N ASP A 63 -11.25 4.67 19.63
CA ASP A 63 -10.28 3.60 19.32
C ASP A 63 -10.20 3.34 17.81
N VAL A 64 -11.34 3.32 17.11
CA VAL A 64 -11.40 3.19 15.64
C VAL A 64 -10.75 4.40 14.95
N LYS A 65 -10.99 5.61 15.45
CA LYS A 65 -10.35 6.83 14.93
C LYS A 65 -8.82 6.77 15.08
N ASN A 66 -8.34 6.30 16.23
CA ASN A 66 -6.91 6.16 16.51
C ASN A 66 -6.25 4.99 15.75
N ALA A 67 -7.02 3.96 15.38
CA ALA A 67 -6.54 2.85 14.57
C ALA A 67 -6.21 3.27 13.13
N THR A 68 -6.87 4.31 12.62
CA THR A 68 -6.61 4.85 11.27
C THR A 68 -5.35 5.70 11.29
N LYS A 69 -4.22 5.03 11.12
CA LYS A 69 -2.90 5.68 11.08
C LYS A 69 -2.61 6.24 9.70
N ARG A 70 -1.77 7.28 9.67
CA ARG A 70 -1.35 7.99 8.44
C ARG A 70 -0.59 7.07 7.47
N ASP A 71 0.04 6.00 7.95
CA ASP A 71 0.71 4.98 7.13
C ASP A 71 -0.24 4.17 6.24
N GLN A 72 -1.53 4.11 6.58
CA GLN A 72 -2.56 3.50 5.72
C GLN A 72 -2.72 4.25 4.39
N LEU A 73 -2.42 5.55 4.36
CA LEU A 73 -2.44 6.34 3.11
C LEU A 73 -1.41 5.83 2.10
N ILE A 74 -0.22 5.40 2.55
CA ILE A 74 0.80 4.80 1.68
C ILE A 74 0.24 3.56 0.99
N ILE A 75 -0.41 2.70 1.77
CA ILE A 75 -0.97 1.43 1.30
C ILE A 75 -2.09 1.66 0.29
N GLN A 76 -2.97 2.62 0.55
CA GLN A 76 -4.05 2.97 -0.39
C GLN A 76 -3.48 3.56 -1.69
N LEU A 77 -2.54 4.51 -1.59
CA LEU A 77 -1.94 5.15 -2.76
C LEU A 77 -1.21 4.15 -3.67
N ILE A 78 -0.38 3.27 -3.11
CA ILE A 78 0.34 2.28 -3.93
C ILE A 78 -0.59 1.24 -4.55
N SER A 79 -1.62 0.80 -3.81
CA SER A 79 -2.60 -0.16 -4.34
C SER A 79 -3.40 0.47 -5.47
N HIS A 80 -3.82 1.73 -5.29
CA HIS A 80 -4.51 2.50 -6.31
C HIS A 80 -3.63 2.73 -7.55
N ILE A 81 -2.34 3.05 -7.39
CA ILE A 81 -1.40 3.16 -8.53
C ILE A 81 -1.27 1.83 -9.27
N ASP A 82 -1.13 0.70 -8.56
CA ASP A 82 -1.03 -0.62 -9.19
C ASP A 82 -2.33 -1.04 -9.90
N GLU A 83 -3.49 -0.59 -9.42
CA GLU A 83 -4.79 -0.75 -10.10
C GLU A 83 -4.92 0.16 -11.34
N LEU A 84 -4.48 1.41 -11.22
CA LEU A 84 -4.42 2.35 -12.35
C LEU A 84 -3.50 1.82 -13.45
N ASP A 85 -2.32 1.29 -13.13
CA ASP A 85 -1.40 0.73 -14.13
C ASP A 85 -2.05 -0.45 -14.88
N LYS A 86 -2.79 -1.33 -14.19
CA LYS A 86 -3.52 -2.45 -14.82
C LYS A 86 -4.66 -1.97 -15.71
N THR A 87 -5.47 -1.03 -15.22
CA THR A 87 -6.60 -0.48 -15.98
C THR A 87 -6.13 0.30 -17.19
N LEU A 88 -5.11 1.15 -17.05
CA LEU A 88 -4.45 1.86 -18.15
C LEU A 88 -3.95 0.91 -19.23
N ASN A 89 -3.29 -0.18 -18.85
CA ASN A 89 -2.81 -1.18 -19.80
C ASN A 89 -3.97 -1.83 -20.58
N ASN A 90 -5.05 -2.21 -19.89
CA ASN A 90 -6.22 -2.81 -20.53
C ASN A 90 -6.94 -1.83 -21.47
N LEU A 91 -7.18 -0.60 -21.01
CA LEU A 91 -7.83 0.45 -21.81
C LEU A 91 -6.98 0.85 -23.01
N SER A 92 -5.66 0.94 -22.84
CA SER A 92 -4.75 1.28 -23.93
C SER A 92 -4.66 0.19 -24.99
N LYS A 93 -4.69 -1.09 -24.59
CA LYS A 93 -4.81 -2.20 -25.54
C LYS A 93 -6.14 -2.15 -26.29
N ARG A 94 -7.24 -1.92 -25.58
CA ARG A 94 -8.57 -1.83 -26.18
C ARG A 94 -8.68 -0.66 -27.16
N LEU A 95 -8.09 0.49 -26.84
CA LEU A 95 -8.03 1.65 -27.73
C LEU A 95 -7.27 1.33 -29.01
N ARG A 96 -6.14 0.62 -28.91
CA ARG A 96 -5.34 0.19 -30.07
C ARG A 96 -6.12 -0.78 -30.97
N GLU A 97 -6.76 -1.79 -30.39
CA GLU A 97 -7.63 -2.71 -31.13
C GLU A 97 -8.76 -1.96 -31.84
N TRP A 98 -9.42 -1.03 -31.15
CA TRP A 98 -10.52 -0.27 -31.74
C TRP A 98 -10.04 0.61 -32.90
N ALA A 99 -8.96 1.35 -32.68
CA ALA A 99 -8.39 2.18 -33.72
C ALA A 99 -7.85 1.33 -34.91
N ALA A 100 -7.47 0.06 -34.68
CA ALA A 100 -6.97 -0.81 -35.74
C ALA A 100 -8.06 -1.17 -36.78
N TYR A 101 -9.35 -1.14 -36.40
CA TYR A 101 -10.43 -1.23 -37.38
C TYR A 101 -10.41 -0.06 -38.37
N TYR A 102 -10.08 1.15 -37.88
CA TYR A 102 -9.99 2.35 -38.71
C TYR A 102 -8.68 2.42 -39.52
N THR A 103 -7.55 2.15 -38.88
CA THR A 103 -6.21 2.18 -39.50
C THR A 103 -5.31 1.11 -38.87
N PRO A 104 -5.30 -0.12 -39.39
CA PRO A 104 -4.51 -1.22 -38.81
C PRO A 104 -2.99 -0.98 -38.87
N GLU A 105 -2.54 -0.14 -39.80
CA GLU A 105 -1.13 0.24 -40.00
C GLU A 105 -0.47 0.94 -38.80
N GLN A 106 -1.27 1.55 -37.94
CA GLN A 106 -0.80 2.36 -36.81
C GLN A 106 -0.01 1.58 -35.75
N GLU A 107 -0.19 0.25 -35.67
CA GLU A 107 0.50 -0.60 -34.67
C GLU A 107 2.01 -0.59 -34.85
N ARG A 108 2.49 -0.43 -36.09
CA ARG A 108 3.93 -0.44 -36.40
C ARG A 108 4.62 0.90 -36.11
N GLY A 109 3.85 1.96 -35.83
CA GLY A 109 4.37 3.32 -35.66
C GLY A 109 4.67 3.73 -34.22
N TYR A 110 4.00 3.10 -33.23
CA TYR A 110 4.05 3.56 -31.84
C TYR A 110 4.19 2.41 -30.84
N SER A 111 5.32 2.36 -30.15
CA SER A 111 5.56 1.42 -29.04
C SER A 111 4.88 1.86 -27.76
N ASP A 112 4.88 3.16 -27.44
CA ASP A 112 4.26 3.69 -26.22
C ASP A 112 2.75 3.94 -26.37
N HIS A 113 1.98 3.55 -25.35
CA HIS A 113 0.53 3.67 -25.32
C HIS A 113 0.07 5.13 -25.19
N LEU A 114 0.80 5.95 -24.43
CA LEU A 114 0.43 7.35 -24.23
C LEU A 114 0.70 8.18 -25.49
N GLU A 115 1.85 8.00 -26.13
CA GLU A 115 2.15 8.63 -27.42
C GLU A 115 1.11 8.27 -28.49
N PHE A 116 0.73 6.99 -28.55
CA PHE A 116 -0.31 6.54 -29.47
C PHE A 116 -1.65 7.24 -29.23
N ALA A 117 -2.11 7.31 -27.97
CA ALA A 117 -3.36 7.98 -27.64
C ALA A 117 -3.34 9.47 -28.00
N LYS A 118 -2.21 10.16 -27.78
CA LYS A 118 -2.02 11.57 -28.19
C LYS A 118 -2.04 11.74 -29.70
N ALA A 119 -1.35 10.85 -30.42
CA ALA A 119 -1.34 10.87 -31.88
C ALA A 119 -2.75 10.68 -32.46
N LEU A 120 -3.57 9.80 -31.86
CA LEU A 120 -4.95 9.56 -32.33
C LEU A 120 -5.84 10.81 -32.24
N LEU A 121 -5.54 11.73 -31.32
CA LEU A 121 -6.25 13.01 -31.19
C LEU A 121 -5.72 14.08 -32.15
N ALA A 122 -4.41 14.12 -32.37
CA ALA A 122 -3.73 15.22 -33.04
C ALA A 122 -3.47 14.99 -34.53
N GLU A 123 -3.22 13.74 -34.94
CA GLU A 123 -2.76 13.42 -36.29
C GLU A 123 -3.91 12.93 -37.19
N PRO A 124 -3.96 13.35 -38.46
CA PRO A 124 -4.87 12.79 -39.44
C PRO A 124 -4.45 11.37 -39.84
N ARG A 125 -5.37 10.60 -40.43
CA ARG A 125 -5.13 9.22 -40.90
C ARG A 125 -3.87 9.06 -41.74
N GLU A 126 -3.58 10.04 -42.60
CA GLU A 126 -2.42 10.05 -43.50
C GLU A 126 -1.07 10.02 -42.76
N ALA A 127 -0.99 10.64 -41.58
CA ALA A 127 0.23 10.64 -40.79
C ALA A 127 0.59 9.24 -40.28
N PHE A 128 -0.43 8.45 -39.89
CA PHE A 128 -0.26 7.05 -39.50
C PHE A 128 0.24 6.20 -40.68
N LEU A 129 -0.31 6.42 -41.87
CA LEU A 129 0.10 5.74 -43.10
C LEU A 129 1.54 6.07 -43.50
N LYS A 130 1.92 7.36 -43.41
CA LYS A 130 3.29 7.81 -43.67
C LYS A 130 4.28 7.16 -42.71
N LYS A 131 3.97 7.10 -41.41
CA LYS A 131 4.79 6.41 -40.40
C LYS A 131 4.89 4.92 -40.66
N ALA A 132 3.82 4.29 -41.12
CA ALA A 132 3.79 2.87 -41.49
C ALA A 132 4.37 2.57 -42.88
N ARG A 133 4.85 3.58 -43.62
CA ARG A 133 5.36 3.46 -45.01
C ARG A 133 4.36 2.79 -45.97
N ARG A 134 3.07 3.14 -45.84
CA ARG A 134 1.99 2.67 -46.72
C ARG A 134 1.25 3.85 -47.33
N ALA A 135 0.79 3.67 -48.56
CA ALA A 135 0.04 4.70 -49.29
C ALA A 135 -1.48 4.60 -49.07
N VAL A 136 -1.99 3.39 -48.81
CA VAL A 136 -3.43 3.11 -48.66
C VAL A 136 -3.64 2.32 -47.37
N SER A 137 -4.68 2.70 -46.62
CA SER A 137 -5.12 2.01 -45.41
C SER A 137 -5.98 0.81 -45.77
N MET A 138 -5.81 -0.31 -45.05
CA MET A 138 -6.70 -1.48 -45.15
C MET A 138 -7.92 -1.39 -44.23
N GLY A 139 -7.99 -0.36 -43.38
CA GLY A 139 -9.08 -0.17 -42.42
C GLY A 139 -10.34 0.47 -43.01
N ILE A 140 -11.45 0.36 -42.29
CA ILE A 140 -12.73 0.94 -42.68
C ILE A 140 -12.74 2.45 -42.47
N ASP A 141 -13.59 3.15 -43.22
CA ASP A 141 -13.92 4.54 -42.91
C ASP A 141 -14.98 4.58 -41.81
N LEU A 142 -14.69 5.29 -40.72
CA LEU A 142 -15.61 5.45 -39.61
C LEU A 142 -16.61 6.57 -39.87
N SER A 143 -17.83 6.42 -39.33
CA SER A 143 -18.78 7.52 -39.25
C SER A 143 -18.25 8.64 -38.35
N LYS A 144 -18.79 9.86 -38.49
CA LYS A 144 -18.38 10.99 -37.63
C LYS A 144 -18.60 10.69 -36.15
N THR A 145 -19.72 10.05 -35.80
CA THR A 145 -20.08 9.67 -34.43
C THR A 145 -19.11 8.63 -33.86
N ASP A 146 -18.73 7.63 -34.66
CA ASP A 146 -17.78 6.59 -34.22
C ASP A 146 -16.39 7.17 -34.03
N HIS A 147 -15.99 8.11 -34.90
CA HIS A 147 -14.71 8.79 -34.81
C HIS A 147 -14.62 9.70 -33.57
N GLU A 148 -15.70 10.41 -33.23
CA GLU A 148 -15.80 11.17 -31.98
C GLU A 148 -15.72 10.27 -30.75
N THR A 149 -16.35 9.10 -30.78
CA THR A 149 -16.30 8.13 -29.69
C THR A 149 -14.89 7.54 -29.52
N LEU A 150 -14.18 7.28 -30.62
CA LEU A 150 -12.79 6.85 -30.58
C LEU A 150 -11.88 7.92 -29.97
N LYS A 151 -12.10 9.19 -30.34
CA LYS A 151 -11.38 10.33 -29.75
C LYS A 151 -11.68 10.51 -28.27
N SER A 152 -12.94 10.38 -27.84
CA SER A 152 -13.28 10.49 -26.42
C SER A 152 -12.62 9.38 -25.59
N ALA A 153 -12.53 8.15 -26.13
CA ALA A 153 -11.80 7.06 -25.50
C ALA A 153 -10.29 7.37 -25.38
N ALA A 154 -9.66 7.93 -26.42
CA ALA A 154 -8.26 8.35 -26.35
C ALA A 154 -8.01 9.45 -25.32
N LEU A 155 -8.91 10.45 -25.25
CA LEU A 155 -8.83 11.52 -24.26
C LEU A 155 -8.92 10.97 -22.84
N MET A 156 -9.83 10.01 -22.59
CA MET A 156 -9.96 9.36 -21.30
C MET A 156 -8.67 8.63 -20.89
N VAL A 157 -8.04 7.90 -21.82
CA VAL A 157 -6.76 7.23 -21.57
C VAL A 157 -5.67 8.25 -21.19
N ILE A 158 -5.56 9.37 -21.91
CA ILE A 158 -4.59 10.43 -21.60
C ILE A 158 -4.86 11.02 -20.20
N ASN A 159 -6.12 11.30 -19.87
CA ASN A 159 -6.49 11.83 -18.56
C ASN A 159 -6.13 10.87 -17.43
N LEU A 160 -6.33 9.56 -17.62
CA LEU A 160 -5.92 8.55 -16.65
C LEU A 160 -4.39 8.48 -16.48
N TYR A 161 -3.61 8.67 -17.54
CA TYR A 161 -2.15 8.77 -17.44
C TYR A 161 -1.74 9.99 -16.60
N THR A 162 -2.33 11.15 -16.84
CA THR A 162 -2.09 12.37 -16.05
C THR A 162 -2.48 12.17 -14.59
N TYR A 163 -3.64 11.56 -14.34
CA TYR A 163 -4.08 11.25 -12.98
C TYR A 163 -3.14 10.27 -12.27
N ARG A 164 -2.65 9.25 -12.98
CA ARG A 164 -1.66 8.30 -12.44
C ARG A 164 -0.34 9.00 -12.06
N GLN A 165 0.10 10.00 -12.83
CA GLN A 165 1.26 10.82 -12.46
C GLN A 165 1.03 11.63 -11.19
N LEU A 166 -0.14 12.29 -11.07
CA LEU A 166 -0.53 13.02 -9.86
C LEU A 166 -0.52 12.13 -8.62
N GLN A 167 -1.03 10.90 -8.72
CA GLN A 167 -1.02 9.93 -7.62
C GLN A 167 0.40 9.49 -7.25
N GLU A 168 1.30 9.36 -8.22
CA GLU A 168 2.70 9.03 -7.97
C GLU A 168 3.44 10.14 -7.21
N GLU A 169 3.20 11.41 -7.57
CA GLU A 169 3.72 12.57 -6.85
C GLU A 169 3.20 12.61 -5.40
N ALA A 170 1.90 12.37 -5.21
CA ALA A 170 1.31 12.28 -3.88
C ALA A 170 1.94 11.16 -3.04
N LEU A 171 2.17 9.98 -3.62
CA LEU A 171 2.84 8.87 -2.95
C LEU A 171 4.27 9.25 -2.52
N LYS A 172 5.02 9.93 -3.40
CA LYS A 172 6.37 10.39 -3.10
C LYS A 172 6.41 11.29 -1.87
N LEU A 173 5.55 12.31 -1.84
CA LEU A 173 5.46 13.25 -0.71
C LEU A 173 5.09 12.55 0.61
N VAL A 174 4.11 11.65 0.58
CA VAL A 174 3.67 10.91 1.79
C VAL A 174 4.78 9.97 2.28
N MET A 175 5.51 9.33 1.37
CA MET A 175 6.58 8.42 1.74
C MET A 175 7.82 9.15 2.28
N GLU A 176 8.16 10.33 1.74
CA GLU A 176 9.23 11.18 2.27
C GLU A 176 8.90 11.72 3.67
N ASP A 177 7.64 12.04 3.95
CA ASP A 177 7.15 12.49 5.27
C ASP A 177 7.19 11.35 6.32
N LEU A 178 6.71 10.15 5.97
CA LEU A 178 6.52 9.05 6.92
C LEU A 178 7.70 8.08 7.04
N ALA A 179 8.43 7.86 5.95
CA ALA A 179 9.49 6.86 5.86
C ALA A 179 10.67 7.34 5.00
N PRO A 180 11.36 8.43 5.40
CA PRO A 180 12.45 9.01 4.62
C PRO A 180 13.65 8.07 4.47
N ASN A 181 14.00 7.28 5.51
CA ASN A 181 15.15 6.38 5.43
C ASN A 181 14.89 5.21 4.50
N THR A 182 13.68 4.63 4.56
CA THR A 182 13.25 3.57 3.66
C THR A 182 13.20 4.07 2.22
N THR A 183 12.74 5.30 2.00
CA THR A 183 12.72 5.94 0.68
C THR A 183 14.12 6.15 0.10
N ALA A 184 15.08 6.58 0.92
CA ALA A 184 16.46 6.76 0.49
C ALA A 184 17.13 5.45 0.05
N LEU A 185 16.78 4.32 0.68
CA LEU A 185 17.36 3.01 0.38
C LEU A 185 16.67 2.27 -0.77
N ALA A 186 15.34 2.17 -0.73
CA ALA A 186 14.57 1.35 -1.67
C ALA A 186 13.86 2.15 -2.76
N GLY A 187 13.78 3.48 -2.61
CA GLY A 187 12.90 4.33 -3.40
C GLY A 187 11.45 4.29 -2.91
N TYR A 188 10.67 5.32 -3.25
CA TYR A 188 9.29 5.48 -2.78
C TYR A 188 8.38 4.33 -3.24
N ARG A 189 8.52 3.87 -4.50
CA ARG A 189 7.64 2.84 -5.08
C ARG A 189 7.85 1.45 -4.44
N ILE A 190 9.10 1.00 -4.33
CA ILE A 190 9.42 -0.31 -3.74
C ILE A 190 9.17 -0.27 -2.23
N GLY A 191 9.57 0.83 -1.56
CA GLY A 191 9.29 1.02 -0.14
C GLY A 191 7.80 0.96 0.18
N ALA A 192 6.97 1.67 -0.58
CA ALA A 192 5.51 1.62 -0.43
C ALA A 192 4.94 0.22 -0.65
N LYS A 193 5.42 -0.53 -1.65
CA LYS A 193 5.01 -1.93 -1.87
C LYS A 193 5.39 -2.85 -0.72
N LEU A 194 6.58 -2.68 -0.14
CA LEU A 194 7.02 -3.45 1.02
C LEU A 194 6.14 -3.18 2.25
N ILE A 195 5.80 -1.91 2.50
CA ILE A 195 4.88 -1.51 3.57
C ILE A 195 3.47 -2.08 3.33
N ALA A 196 2.97 -2.02 2.09
CA ALA A 196 1.67 -2.59 1.72
C ALA A 196 1.61 -4.10 1.96
N HIS A 197 2.64 -4.86 1.57
CA HIS A 197 2.73 -6.29 1.85
C HIS A 197 2.82 -6.60 3.35
N ALA A 198 3.47 -5.74 4.14
CA ALA A 198 3.50 -5.88 5.60
C ALA A 198 2.16 -5.52 6.27
N GLY A 199 1.39 -4.62 5.66
CA GLY A 199 0.05 -4.16 6.11
C GLY A 199 0.06 -2.95 7.04
N SER A 200 1.22 -2.56 7.58
CA SER A 200 1.41 -1.29 8.31
C SER A 200 2.91 -1.02 8.47
N LEU A 201 3.28 0.25 8.70
CA LEU A 201 4.65 0.63 9.01
C LEU A 201 5.13 0.00 10.33
N GLN A 202 4.23 -0.11 11.31
CA GLN A 202 4.53 -0.78 12.59
C GLN A 202 4.89 -2.25 12.40
N ARG A 203 4.10 -2.98 11.61
CA ARG A 203 4.39 -4.40 11.34
C ARG A 203 5.66 -4.54 10.52
N PHE A 204 5.86 -3.65 9.55
CA PHE A 204 7.06 -3.61 8.72
C PHE A 204 8.34 -3.46 9.55
N ALA A 205 8.38 -2.53 10.52
CA ALA A 205 9.52 -2.34 11.41
C ALA A 205 9.84 -3.56 12.30
N LYS A 206 8.82 -4.36 12.63
CA LYS A 206 8.96 -5.59 13.43
C LYS A 206 9.45 -6.80 12.61
N LEU A 207 9.40 -6.75 11.28
CA LEU A 207 9.84 -7.87 10.46
C LEU A 207 11.36 -8.07 10.56
N PRO A 208 11.84 -9.34 10.54
CA PRO A 208 13.24 -9.62 10.36
C PRO A 208 13.64 -9.37 8.90
N ALA A 209 14.93 -9.11 8.66
CA ALA A 209 15.46 -8.86 7.33
C ALA A 209 15.24 -10.04 6.37
N SER A 210 15.29 -11.27 6.87
CA SER A 210 15.00 -12.48 6.09
C SER A 210 13.57 -12.51 5.54
N THR A 211 12.59 -12.00 6.29
CA THR A 211 11.22 -11.87 5.80
C THR A 211 11.12 -10.74 4.78
N ILE A 212 11.74 -9.59 5.05
CA ILE A 212 11.76 -8.44 4.12
C ILE A 212 12.36 -8.84 2.76
N GLN A 213 13.42 -9.66 2.76
CA GLN A 213 14.04 -10.20 1.55
C GLN A 213 13.07 -10.97 0.66
N LEU A 214 12.09 -11.67 1.27
CA LEU A 214 11.19 -12.61 0.60
C LEU A 214 9.76 -12.06 0.41
N LEU A 215 9.46 -10.84 0.87
CA LEU A 215 8.15 -10.19 0.66
C LEU A 215 7.82 -10.12 -0.83
N GLY A 216 6.64 -10.62 -1.22
CA GLY A 216 6.18 -10.77 -2.61
C GLY A 216 6.56 -12.08 -3.29
N ALA A 217 7.35 -12.96 -2.65
CA ALA A 217 7.65 -14.32 -3.13
C ALA A 217 6.98 -15.42 -2.30
N GLU A 218 5.90 -15.08 -1.57
CA GLU A 218 5.26 -15.97 -0.60
C GLU A 218 4.79 -17.28 -1.24
N LYS A 219 4.23 -17.23 -2.45
CA LYS A 219 3.80 -18.44 -3.19
C LYS A 219 4.96 -19.41 -3.42
N ALA A 220 6.13 -18.89 -3.82
CA ALA A 220 7.31 -19.72 -4.07
C ALA A 220 7.92 -20.23 -2.75
N LEU A 221 7.91 -19.40 -1.71
CA LEU A 221 8.38 -19.76 -0.37
C LEU A 221 7.52 -20.88 0.24
N PHE A 222 6.20 -20.76 0.20
CA PHE A 222 5.30 -21.78 0.73
C PHE A 222 5.38 -23.08 -0.08
N ARG A 223 5.63 -23.00 -1.40
CA ARG A 223 5.91 -24.19 -2.20
C ARG A 223 7.20 -24.89 -1.76
N HIS A 224 8.28 -24.14 -1.50
CA HIS A 224 9.52 -24.72 -0.94
C HIS A 224 9.26 -25.43 0.39
N ILE A 225 8.53 -24.79 1.30
CA ILE A 225 8.23 -25.36 2.63
C ILE A 225 7.39 -26.64 2.50
N ARG A 226 6.43 -26.69 1.57
CA ARG A 226 5.54 -27.85 1.40
C ARG A 226 6.15 -29.00 0.61
N THR A 227 6.89 -28.72 -0.46
CA THR A 227 7.34 -29.74 -1.42
C THR A 227 8.85 -29.90 -1.48
N GLY A 228 9.63 -29.15 -0.68
CA GLY A 228 11.09 -29.17 -0.73
C GLY A 228 11.71 -28.56 -1.99
N ALA A 229 10.92 -27.95 -2.87
CA ALA A 229 11.41 -27.29 -4.10
C ALA A 229 12.38 -26.15 -3.78
N LYS A 230 13.28 -25.73 -4.68
CA LYS A 230 14.27 -24.66 -4.37
C LYS A 230 13.64 -23.39 -3.79
N SER A 231 14.25 -22.83 -2.74
CA SER A 231 13.77 -21.62 -2.08
C SER A 231 13.96 -20.37 -2.93
N PRO A 232 13.02 -19.40 -2.87
CA PRO A 232 13.21 -18.10 -3.51
C PRO A 232 14.33 -17.31 -2.81
N LYS A 233 15.13 -16.58 -3.59
CA LYS A 233 16.25 -15.77 -3.08
C LYS A 233 15.90 -14.29 -2.87
N HIS A 234 14.81 -13.84 -3.47
CA HIS A 234 14.35 -12.45 -3.44
C HIS A 234 12.86 -12.40 -3.80
N GLY A 235 12.13 -11.45 -3.20
CA GLY A 235 10.77 -11.09 -3.60
C GLY A 235 10.76 -9.78 -4.38
N LEU A 236 10.04 -8.77 -3.88
CA LEU A 236 9.90 -7.45 -4.49
C LEU A 236 11.24 -6.72 -4.69
N LEU A 237 12.25 -7.02 -3.87
CA LEU A 237 13.57 -6.40 -3.96
C LEU A 237 14.30 -6.66 -5.29
N ILE A 238 13.87 -7.64 -6.10
CA ILE A 238 14.42 -7.82 -7.45
C ILE A 238 14.17 -6.61 -8.36
N GLN A 239 13.12 -5.83 -8.09
CA GLN A 239 12.80 -4.62 -8.85
C GLN A 239 13.80 -3.49 -8.58
N HIS A 240 14.58 -3.59 -7.50
CA HIS A 240 15.56 -2.56 -7.15
C HIS A 240 16.76 -2.59 -8.10
N PRO A 241 17.20 -1.44 -8.64
CA PRO A 241 18.30 -1.39 -9.62
C PRO A 241 19.59 -2.08 -9.15
N ILE A 242 19.98 -1.86 -7.88
CA ILE A 242 21.18 -2.50 -7.29
C ILE A 242 21.09 -4.02 -7.37
N VAL A 243 19.93 -4.61 -7.09
CA VAL A 243 19.74 -6.07 -7.11
C VAL A 243 19.62 -6.59 -8.54
N ALA A 244 18.92 -5.86 -9.41
CA ALA A 244 18.73 -6.25 -10.80
C ALA A 244 20.04 -6.32 -11.59
N LEU A 245 20.95 -5.36 -11.36
CA LEU A 245 22.24 -5.24 -12.02
C LEU A 245 23.32 -6.16 -11.42
N SER A 246 23.14 -6.64 -10.19
CA SER A 246 24.10 -7.49 -9.51
C SER A 246 24.21 -8.88 -10.13
N LYS A 247 25.45 -9.39 -10.24
CA LYS A 247 25.73 -10.77 -10.69
C LYS A 247 25.16 -11.80 -9.70
N ASP A 248 25.34 -11.56 -8.39
CA ASP A 248 24.69 -12.35 -7.33
C ASP A 248 23.51 -11.58 -6.72
N LYS A 249 22.34 -11.77 -7.34
CA LYS A 249 21.07 -11.16 -6.90
C LYS A 249 20.66 -11.59 -5.49
N GLY A 250 21.03 -12.80 -5.07
CA GLY A 250 20.65 -13.33 -3.76
C GLY A 250 21.45 -12.67 -2.63
N ARG A 251 22.76 -12.52 -2.82
CA ARG A 251 23.61 -11.77 -1.88
C ARG A 251 23.21 -10.30 -1.82
N ALA A 252 23.00 -9.66 -2.98
CA ALA A 252 22.59 -8.25 -3.03
C ALA A 252 21.23 -8.00 -2.34
N ALA A 253 20.24 -8.86 -2.59
CA ALA A 253 18.93 -8.75 -1.95
C ALA A 253 19.01 -8.92 -0.42
N ARG A 254 19.88 -9.80 0.09
CA ARG A 254 20.09 -9.98 1.52
C ARG A 254 20.68 -8.73 2.18
N VAL A 255 21.77 -8.21 1.62
CA VAL A 255 22.42 -6.99 2.13
C VAL A 255 21.46 -5.81 2.12
N LEU A 256 20.68 -5.65 1.04
CA LEU A 256 19.68 -4.59 0.93
C LEU A 256 18.57 -4.76 1.98
N ALA A 257 18.04 -5.98 2.15
CA ALA A 257 17.00 -6.28 3.14
C ALA A 257 17.47 -6.00 4.58
N ASP A 258 18.72 -6.32 4.91
CA ASP A 258 19.31 -6.04 6.23
C ASP A 258 19.29 -4.53 6.53
N LYS A 259 19.66 -3.71 5.55
CA LYS A 259 19.68 -2.24 5.71
C LYS A 259 18.29 -1.63 5.70
N ILE A 260 17.39 -2.15 4.87
CA ILE A 260 15.96 -1.76 4.88
C ILE A 260 15.33 -2.06 6.25
N ALA A 261 15.64 -3.21 6.87
CA ALA A 261 15.12 -3.54 8.20
C ALA A 261 15.54 -2.52 9.27
N ILE A 262 16.78 -2.02 9.18
CA ILE A 262 17.28 -0.96 10.08
C ILE A 262 16.54 0.35 9.79
N ALA A 263 16.47 0.77 8.52
CA ALA A 263 15.79 2.00 8.12
C ALA A 263 14.30 2.00 8.53
N ALA A 264 13.59 0.89 8.33
CA ALA A 264 12.19 0.74 8.72
C ALA A 264 11.97 0.93 10.22
N ARG A 265 12.90 0.44 11.05
CA ARG A 265 12.85 0.64 12.51
C ARG A 265 13.11 2.09 12.88
N VAL A 266 14.11 2.71 12.28
CA VAL A 266 14.43 4.13 12.51
C VAL A 266 13.25 5.02 12.11
N ASP A 267 12.63 4.77 10.96
CA ASP A 267 11.46 5.50 10.48
C ASP A 267 10.27 5.36 11.45
N TYR A 268 9.94 4.14 11.88
CA TYR A 268 8.80 3.90 12.77
C TYR A 268 9.01 4.48 14.19
N PHE A 269 10.21 4.34 14.74
CA PHE A 269 10.55 4.85 16.08
C PHE A 269 11.00 6.32 16.08
N LYS A 270 10.86 7.03 14.94
CA LYS A 270 11.20 8.46 14.77
C LYS A 270 12.66 8.81 15.09
N GLY A 271 13.59 7.96 14.66
CA GLY A 271 15.03 8.25 14.77
C GLY A 271 15.51 9.26 13.72
N SER A 272 16.75 9.74 13.89
CA SER A 272 17.39 10.66 12.95
C SER A 272 17.59 10.04 11.56
N PHE A 273 17.57 10.88 10.52
CA PHE A 273 17.86 10.44 9.16
C PHE A 273 19.26 9.80 9.05
N CYS A 274 19.31 8.57 8.57
CA CYS A 274 20.52 7.79 8.34
C CYS A 274 20.55 7.13 6.95
N GLY A 275 19.63 7.48 6.04
CA GLY A 275 19.48 6.90 4.71
C GLY A 275 20.76 6.92 3.87
N ASP A 276 21.45 8.06 3.80
CA ASP A 276 22.67 8.20 2.98
C ASP A 276 23.82 7.30 3.45
N ARG A 277 24.00 7.22 4.78
CA ARG A 277 25.00 6.33 5.37
C ARG A 277 24.69 4.87 5.04
N LEU A 278 23.44 4.47 5.24
CA LEU A 278 23.01 3.10 4.94
C LEU A 278 23.15 2.77 3.46
N LYS A 279 22.90 3.72 2.55
CA LYS A 279 23.02 3.53 1.11
C LYS A 279 24.46 3.26 0.69
N ARG A 280 25.42 4.05 1.19
CA ARG A 280 26.86 3.81 0.94
C ARG A 280 27.29 2.43 1.43
N GLU A 281 26.85 2.04 2.62
CA GLU A 281 27.15 0.70 3.16
C GLU A 281 26.58 -0.45 2.31
N VAL A 282 25.44 -0.26 1.64
CA VAL A 282 24.90 -1.24 0.68
C VAL A 282 25.79 -1.30 -0.55
N GLU A 283 26.12 -0.17 -1.14
CA GLU A 283 26.94 -0.07 -2.36
C GLU A 283 28.33 -0.69 -2.16
N GLU A 284 28.99 -0.40 -1.04
CA GLU A 284 30.28 -1.00 -0.68
C GLU A 284 30.21 -2.52 -0.53
N LYS A 285 29.15 -3.04 0.09
CA LYS A 285 28.99 -4.48 0.35
C LYS A 285 28.56 -5.29 -0.88
N VAL A 286 27.86 -4.65 -1.82
CA VAL A 286 27.43 -5.25 -3.08
C VAL A 286 28.55 -5.19 -4.13
N GLY A 287 29.39 -4.14 -4.09
CA GLY A 287 30.56 -4.01 -4.97
C GLY A 287 31.74 -4.92 -4.62
N ARG A 288 31.82 -5.41 -3.37
CA ARG A 288 32.78 -6.43 -2.90
C ARG A 288 32.36 -7.85 -3.27
#